data_AF-A0A0D6AM91-F1
#
_entry.id   AF-A0A0D6AM91-F1
#
_cell.length_a   1.000
_cell.length_b   1.000
_cell.length_c   1.000
_cell.angle_alpha   90.00
_cell.angle_beta   90.00
_cell.angle_gamma   90.00
#
_symmetry.space_group_name_H-M   'P 1'
#
loop_
_entity.id
_entity.type
_entity.pdbx_description
1 polymer ?
#
loop_
_entity_poly.entity_id
_entity_poly.type
_entity_poly.pdbx_seq_one_letter_code
_entity_poly.pdbx_strand_id
1 'polypeptide(L)' 'MLARVWSATIVGIDAVKVGVEVDVSGGLPKVIVVGLPDTAVQESRERVKAALKNSGFAFPVRQITINLSPAD' A
#
# COMPACT_ATOMS: atom_id res chain seq x y z
N MET A 1 -13.36 -3.31 0.76
CA MET A 1 -12.62 -2.11 0.33
C MET A 1 -12.89 -1.00 1.33
N LEU A 2 -11.86 -0.56 2.06
CA LEU A 2 -11.96 0.56 3.01
C LEU A 2 -11.71 1.92 2.33
N ALA A 3 -10.73 1.97 1.44
CA ALA A 3 -10.37 3.19 0.72
C ALA A 3 -9.72 2.87 -0.64
N ARG A 4 -9.82 3.81 -1.58
CA ARG A 4 -9.12 3.79 -2.87
C ARG A 4 -8.52 5.15 -3.17
N VAL A 5 -7.29 5.17 -3.64
CA VAL A 5 -6.60 6.37 -4.12
C VAL A 5 -5.92 6.11 -5.46
N TRP A 6 -5.66 7.18 -6.21
CA TRP A 6 -4.93 7.12 -7.46
C TRP A 6 -3.48 7.55 -7.25
N SER A 7 -2.57 6.84 -7.89
CA SER A 7 -1.14 7.09 -7.95
C SER A 7 -0.65 6.93 -9.39
N ALA A 8 0.66 7.04 -9.59
CA ALA A 8 1.33 6.73 -10.84
C ALA A 8 2.66 6.05 -10.58
N THR A 9 3.13 5.27 -11.56
CA THR A 9 4.48 4.74 -11.65
C THR A 9 5.07 5.07 -13.02
N ILE A 10 6.38 4.89 -13.17
CA ILE A 10 7.09 5.14 -14.42
C ILE A 10 7.51 3.80 -15.01
N VAL A 11 7.19 3.57 -16.28
CA VAL A 11 7.66 2.43 -17.07
C VAL A 11 8.41 2.99 -18.27
N GLY A 12 9.74 2.94 -18.21
CA GLY A 12 10.60 3.62 -19.20
C GLY A 12 10.43 5.15 -19.12
N ILE A 13 9.79 5.73 -20.15
CA ILE A 13 9.48 7.18 -20.21
C ILE A 13 7.99 7.46 -19.96
N ASP A 14 7.17 6.42 -19.84
CA ASP A 14 5.73 6.55 -19.76
C ASP A 14 5.26 6.57 -18.30
N ALA A 15 4.32 7.48 -18.01
CA ALA A 15 3.63 7.52 -16.73
C ALA A 15 2.40 6.59 -16.78
N VAL A 16 2.42 5.54 -15.97
CA VAL A 16 1.34 4.56 -15.86
C VAL A 16 0.51 4.88 -14.62
N LYS A 17 -0.80 5.03 -14.81
CA LYS A 17 -1.74 5.28 -13.69
C LYS A 17 -1.89 4.01 -12.86
N VAL A 18 -1.72 4.13 -11.55
CA VAL A 18 -1.84 3.02 -10.58
C VAL A 18 -3.00 3.31 -9.62
N GLY A 19 -3.96 2.39 -9.55
CA GLY A 19 -4.94 2.35 -8.47
C GLY A 19 -4.35 1.69 -7.24
N VAL A 20 -4.53 2.32 -6.09
CA VAL A 20 -4.15 1.76 -4.78
C VAL A 20 -5.44 1.55 -3.99
N GLU A 21 -5.76 0.30 -3.71
CA GLU A 21 -6.94 -0.09 -2.94
C GLU A 21 -6.51 -0.68 -1.61
N VAL A 22 -7.12 -0.23 -0.53
CA VAL A 22 -6.82 -0.69 0.83
C VAL A 22 -8.05 -1.36 1.40
N ASP A 23 -7.86 -2.56 1.93
CA ASP A 23 -8.85 -3.29 2.72
C ASP A 23 -8.29 -3.58 4.11
N VAL A 24 -9.13 -3.43 5.14
CA VAL A 24 -8.78 -3.73 6.52
C VAL A 24 -9.78 -4.75 7.05
N SER A 25 -9.29 -5.96 7.33
CA SER A 25 -10.09 -7.11 7.72
C SER A 25 -9.71 -7.63 9.11
N GLY A 26 -10.55 -8.49 9.68
CA GLY A 26 -10.25 -9.17 10.94
C GLY A 26 -9.15 -10.22 10.76
N GLY A 27 -8.41 -10.51 11.83
CA GLY A 27 -7.34 -11.50 11.83
C GLY A 27 -6.07 -11.00 12.52
N LEU A 28 -5.00 -11.81 12.41
CA LEU A 28 -3.70 -11.45 12.97
C LEU A 28 -3.11 -10.20 12.27
N PRO A 29 -2.40 -9.33 12.99
CA PRO A 29 -1.77 -8.15 12.39
C PRO A 29 -0.78 -8.53 11.30
N LYS A 30 -1.10 -8.16 10.06
CA LYS A 30 -0.24 -8.38 8.89
C LYS A 30 -0.57 -7.33 7.85
N VAL A 31 0.44 -6.86 7.13
CA VAL A 31 0.24 -6.01 5.95
C VAL A 31 0.70 -6.79 4.72
N ILE A 32 -0.17 -6.88 3.73
CA ILE A 32 0.05 -7.60 2.48
C ILE A 32 -0.05 -6.59 1.35
N VAL A 33 0.93 -6.59 0.44
CA VAL A 33 0.90 -5.79 -0.79
C VAL A 33 0.82 -6.75 -1.97
N VAL A 34 -0.13 -6.51 -2.88
CA VAL A 34 -0.43 -7.34 -4.05
C VAL A 34 -0.41 -6.47 -5.30
N GLY A 35 0.07 -7.00 -6.43
CA GLY A 35 0.02 -6.34 -7.74
C GLY A 35 1.36 -5.84 -8.27
N LEU A 36 2.29 -5.37 -7.44
CA LEU A 36 3.62 -4.93 -7.89
C LEU A 36 4.73 -5.59 -7.04
N PRO A 37 5.73 -6.26 -7.66
CA PRO A 37 6.80 -6.95 -6.94
C PRO A 37 7.98 -6.03 -6.56
N ASP A 38 7.88 -4.72 -6.81
CA ASP A 38 8.98 -3.78 -6.60
C ASP A 38 9.44 -3.71 -5.12
N THR A 39 10.74 -3.88 -4.90
CA THR A 39 11.34 -3.85 -3.55
C THR A 39 11.07 -2.52 -2.83
N ALA A 40 11.14 -1.39 -3.52
CA ALA A 40 10.88 -0.08 -2.94
C ALA A 40 9.42 0.06 -2.48
N VAL A 41 8.48 -0.59 -3.17
CA VAL A 41 7.08 -0.68 -2.74
C VAL A 41 6.96 -1.51 -1.46
N GLN A 42 7.64 -2.66 -1.38
CA GLN A 42 7.63 -3.50 -0.16
C GLN A 42 8.24 -2.77 1.05
N GLU A 43 9.35 -2.07 0.85
CA GLU A 43 10.01 -1.26 1.88
C GLU A 43 9.19 -0.04 2.32
N SER A 44 8.35 0.50 1.42
CA SER A 44 7.52 1.66 1.71
C SER A 44 6.59 1.43 2.91
N ARG A 45 6.20 0.17 3.17
CA ARG A 45 5.36 -0.20 4.31
C ARG A 45 5.93 0.28 5.64
N GLU A 46 7.22 0.02 5.88
CA GLU A 46 7.84 0.40 7.16
C GLU A 46 7.94 1.93 7.28
N ARG A 47 8.19 2.63 6.16
CA ARG A 47 8.17 4.10 6.10
C ARG A 47 6.78 4.66 6.40
N VAL A 48 5.73 4.10 5.82
CA VAL A 48 4.34 4.53 6.07
C VAL A 48 3.95 4.28 7.53
N LYS A 49 4.33 3.14 8.10
CA LYS A 49 4.07 2.84 9.52
C LYS A 49 4.77 3.83 10.45
N ALA A 50 6.04 4.16 10.17
CA ALA A 50 6.78 5.17 10.93
C ALA A 50 6.16 6.57 10.78
N ALA A 51 5.78 6.97 9.57
CA ALA A 51 5.14 8.25 9.29
C ALA A 51 3.80 8.40 10.03
N LEU A 52 2.94 7.36 10.03
CA LEU A 52 1.68 7.36 10.78
C LEU A 52 1.92 7.56 12.28
N LYS A 53 2.85 6.79 12.86
CA LYS A 53 3.22 6.90 14.28
C LYS A 53 3.73 8.30 14.62
N ASN A 54 4.66 8.83 13.82
CA ASN A 54 5.26 10.15 14.05
C ASN A 54 4.26 11.31 13.84
N SER A 55 3.18 11.07 13.11
CA SER A 55 2.09 12.02 12.91
C SER A 55 0.98 11.91 13.98
N GLY A 56 1.19 11.09 15.02
CA GLY A 56 0.23 10.91 16.12
C GLY A 56 -0.91 9.94 15.82
N PHE A 57 -0.86 9.20 14.72
CA PHE A 57 -1.88 8.20 14.38
C PHE A 57 -1.50 6.81 14.91
N ALA A 58 -2.51 6.07 15.38
CA ALA A 58 -2.36 4.67 15.73
C ALA A 58 -2.30 3.81 14.45
N PHE A 59 -1.36 2.87 14.41
CA PHE A 59 -1.34 1.86 13.34
C PHE A 59 -2.33 0.73 13.66
N PRO A 60 -3.24 0.35 12.75
CA PRO A 60 -4.25 -0.67 13.04
C PRO A 60 -3.65 -2.04 13.39
N VAL A 61 -4.15 -2.66 14.46
CA VAL A 61 -3.79 -4.03 14.87
C VAL A 61 -4.72 -5.03 14.17
N ARG A 62 -4.66 -5.05 12.83
CA ARG A 62 -5.53 -5.85 11.95
C ARG A 62 -4.77 -6.32 10.72
N GLN A 63 -5.38 -7.22 9.95
CA GLN A 63 -4.86 -7.55 8.63
C GLN A 63 -5.21 -6.42 7.66
N ILE A 64 -4.20 -5.90 6.96
CA ILE A 64 -4.32 -4.83 5.97
C ILE A 64 -3.86 -5.42 4.63
N THR A 65 -4.71 -5.33 3.61
CA THR A 65 -4.36 -5.74 2.25
C THR A 65 -4.36 -4.51 1.35
N ILE A 66 -3.24 -4.28 0.67
CA ILE A 66 -3.03 -3.19 -0.27
C ILE A 66 -2.91 -3.81 -1.66
N ASN A 67 -3.86 -3.52 -2.53
CA ASN A 67 -3.85 -3.96 -3.91
C ASN A 67 -3.43 -2.81 -4.82
N LEU A 68 -2.50 -3.10 -5.73
CA LEU A 68 -1.98 -2.17 -6.72
C LEU A 68 -2.44 -2.66 -8.10
N SER A 69 -2.97 -1.77 -8.92
CA SER A 69 -3.51 -2.12 -10.24
C SER A 69 -3.16 -1.04 -11.27
N PRO A 70 -2.69 -1.36 -12.49
CA PRO A 70 -2.49 -2.72 -13.04
C PRO A 70 -1.36 -3.48 -12.33
N ALA A 71 -1.37 -4.79 -12.44
CA ALA A 71 -0.44 -5.68 -11.73
C ALA A 71 0.79 -6.08 -12.59
N ASP A 72 1.10 -5.25 -13.58
CA ASP A 72 2.04 -5.53 -14.66
C ASP A 72 3.35 -4.74 -14.47
#